data_AF-A0A0N4XKP3-F1
#
_entry.id   AF-A0A0N4XKP3-F1
#
_cell.length_a   1.000
_cell.length_b   1.000
_cell.length_c   1.000
_cell.angle_alpha   90.00
_cell.angle_beta   90.00
_cell.angle_gamma   90.00
#
_symmetry.space_group_name_H-M   'P 1'
#
loop_
_entity.id
_entity.type
_entity.pdbx_description
1 polymer ?
#
loop_
_entity_poly.entity_id
_entity_poly.type
_entity_poly.pdbx_seq_one_letter_code
_entity_poly.pdbx_strand_id
1 'polypeptide(L)'
;MILSDTVKLKEFANDFEMTIDLMYRVAKGYQTNPDLRLTWLLNMASRHADRELYCEAGQCMLHAAALAAEYIAMTTSDGYMPRGAVDFEHISDNILEESAVSDDVLNPDVEGICESRHFTAAGLVSLVEKCAAFFEKAHMYEMMPDVFHIVEPIIREWRDYRRLSTIYARISEALGRIEPSLPIVDDSADIWTSPLMNADKRCFGTFFRVGFYGSRFGDLDGEEFVYKEPPFTKLSEISHRLESFYTDRFGKDVVEIIKDSNNVVRSSLQASKAYLQITYLEPYFEKWERRRRPTYFERCHKIKRYFGCVVLEITIHHCSPTAGSRIRPHSMCALQQSGGYGSPVIVLLFASLA
;
A
#
# COMPACT_ATOMS: atom_id res chain seq x y z
N MET A 1 3.13 16.51 -18.02
CA MET A 1 2.61 15.41 -17.18
C MET A 1 2.10 15.92 -15.84
N ILE A 2 2.90 16.63 -15.03
CA ILE A 2 2.46 17.20 -13.74
C ILE A 2 1.24 18.13 -13.87
N LEU A 3 1.24 19.01 -14.88
CA LEU A 3 0.16 19.97 -15.10
C LEU A 3 -1.19 19.31 -15.43
N SER A 4 -1.20 18.24 -16.23
CA SER A 4 -2.44 17.51 -16.56
C SER A 4 -3.01 16.79 -15.34
N ASP A 5 -2.15 16.22 -14.50
CA ASP A 5 -2.57 15.51 -13.30
C ASP A 5 -3.06 16.48 -12.21
N THR A 6 -2.44 17.66 -12.13
CA THR A 6 -2.88 18.73 -11.22
C THR A 6 -4.25 19.29 -11.61
N VAL A 7 -4.57 19.37 -12.91
CA VAL A 7 -5.90 19.77 -13.39
C VAL A 7 -6.94 18.72 -13.01
N LYS A 8 -6.63 17.43 -13.24
CA LYS A 8 -7.51 16.30 -12.90
C LYS A 8 -7.81 16.20 -11.41
N LEU A 9 -6.93 16.66 -10.51
CA LEU A 9 -7.22 16.66 -9.06
C LEU A 9 -8.54 17.36 -8.70
N LYS A 10 -8.92 18.41 -9.44
CA LYS A 10 -10.20 19.11 -9.22
C LYS A 10 -11.39 18.31 -9.73
N GLU A 11 -11.22 17.62 -10.86
CA GLU A 11 -12.26 16.83 -11.50
C GLU A 11 -12.62 15.57 -10.71
N PHE A 12 -11.64 15.00 -10.01
CA PHE A 12 -11.78 13.77 -9.24
C PHE A 12 -11.80 14.00 -7.73
N ALA A 13 -12.01 15.23 -7.26
CA ALA A 13 -11.95 15.56 -5.82
C ALA A 13 -12.89 14.73 -4.92
N ASN A 14 -13.99 14.20 -5.48
CA ASN A 14 -14.95 13.34 -4.78
C ASN A 14 -14.56 11.85 -4.82
N ASP A 15 -13.60 11.47 -5.67
CA ASP A 15 -13.02 10.13 -5.75
C ASP A 15 -11.74 10.11 -4.91
N PHE A 16 -11.82 9.51 -3.72
CA PHE A 16 -10.65 9.47 -2.84
C PHE A 16 -9.47 8.76 -3.48
N GLU A 17 -9.74 7.61 -4.08
CA GLU A 17 -8.72 6.72 -4.61
C GLU A 17 -8.01 7.35 -5.80
N MET A 18 -8.78 7.90 -6.75
CA MET A 18 -8.20 8.62 -7.87
C MET A 18 -7.50 9.90 -7.43
N THR A 19 -8.02 10.58 -6.40
CA THR A 19 -7.34 11.78 -5.86
C THR A 19 -5.97 11.42 -5.30
N ILE A 20 -5.88 10.39 -4.45
CA ILE A 20 -4.60 9.94 -3.89
C ILE A 20 -3.65 9.48 -5.01
N ASP A 21 -4.17 8.80 -6.02
CA ASP A 21 -3.39 8.43 -7.20
C ASP A 21 -2.76 9.63 -7.91
N LEU A 22 -3.59 10.59 -8.29
CA LEU A 22 -3.14 11.82 -8.93
C LEU A 22 -2.12 12.56 -8.05
N MET A 23 -2.33 12.61 -6.74
CA MET A 23 -1.40 13.24 -5.80
C MET A 23 -0.03 12.57 -5.82
N TYR A 24 0.05 11.24 -5.81
CA TYR A 24 1.34 10.57 -5.90
C TYR A 24 1.97 10.73 -7.28
N ARG A 25 1.21 10.67 -8.39
CA ARG A 25 1.77 10.89 -9.72
C ARG A 25 2.39 12.29 -9.84
N VAL A 26 1.72 13.29 -9.28
CA VAL A 26 2.26 14.64 -9.14
C VAL A 26 3.50 14.64 -8.25
N ALA A 27 3.47 14.00 -7.08
CA ALA A 27 4.61 13.89 -6.19
C ALA A 27 5.81 13.21 -6.87
N LYS A 28 5.58 12.19 -7.69
CA LYS A 28 6.61 11.45 -8.43
C LYS A 28 7.23 12.31 -9.54
N GLY A 29 6.41 13.17 -10.16
CA GLY A 29 6.93 14.19 -11.07
C GLY A 29 7.86 15.21 -10.40
N TYR A 30 7.76 15.39 -9.07
CA TYR A 30 8.63 16.27 -8.29
C TYR A 30 9.82 15.55 -7.62
N GLN A 31 10.27 14.41 -8.15
CA GLN A 31 11.48 13.72 -7.62
C GLN A 31 12.73 14.61 -7.57
N THR A 32 12.83 15.60 -8.46
CA THR A 32 13.93 16.57 -8.51
C THR A 32 13.72 17.79 -7.58
N ASN A 33 12.61 17.86 -6.84
CA ASN A 33 12.37 18.92 -5.86
C ASN A 33 11.92 18.30 -4.53
N PRO A 34 12.85 18.09 -3.58
CA PRO A 34 12.56 17.39 -2.33
C PRO A 34 11.52 18.10 -1.46
N ASP A 35 11.47 19.43 -1.44
CA ASP A 35 10.47 20.17 -0.66
C ASP A 35 9.04 19.95 -1.19
N LEU A 36 8.87 19.95 -2.51
CA LEU A 36 7.58 19.66 -3.14
C LEU A 36 7.21 18.19 -2.95
N ARG A 37 8.14 17.25 -3.19
CA ARG A 37 7.94 15.81 -2.94
C ARG A 37 7.48 15.59 -1.50
N LEU A 38 8.19 16.17 -0.53
CA LEU A 38 7.85 16.11 0.89
C LEU A 38 6.46 16.69 1.17
N THR A 39 6.13 17.85 0.61
CA THR A 39 4.82 18.50 0.79
C THR A 39 3.68 17.60 0.33
N TRP A 40 3.83 16.93 -0.82
CA TRP A 40 2.83 15.98 -1.31
C TRP A 40 2.71 14.75 -0.43
N LEU A 41 3.82 14.16 0.03
CA LEU A 41 3.81 13.02 0.96
C LEU A 41 3.08 13.38 2.27
N LEU A 42 3.36 14.55 2.83
CA LEU A 42 2.68 15.03 4.05
C LEU A 42 1.18 15.28 3.83
N ASN A 43 0.80 15.80 2.66
CA ASN A 43 -0.61 16.02 2.30
C ASN A 43 -1.36 14.69 2.14
N MET A 44 -0.77 13.71 1.44
CA MET A 44 -1.32 12.36 1.33
C MET A 44 -1.47 11.71 2.71
N ALA A 45 -0.46 11.82 3.57
CA ALA A 45 -0.54 11.31 4.94
C ALA A 45 -1.73 11.90 5.72
N SER A 46 -1.96 13.21 5.60
CA SER A 46 -3.11 13.88 6.24
C SER A 46 -4.44 13.34 5.70
N ARG A 47 -4.58 13.21 4.38
CA ARG A 47 -5.82 12.73 3.75
C ARG A 47 -6.14 11.28 4.08
N HIS A 48 -5.12 10.42 4.20
CA HIS A 48 -5.29 9.06 4.70
C HIS A 48 -5.73 9.07 6.16
N ALA A 49 -5.11 9.89 7.00
CA ALA A 49 -5.49 10.02 8.41
C ALA A 49 -6.93 10.54 8.60
N ASP A 50 -7.40 11.45 7.75
CA ASP A 50 -8.79 11.97 7.77
C ASP A 50 -9.83 10.88 7.47
N ARG A 51 -9.43 9.79 6.81
CA ARG A 51 -10.25 8.59 6.54
C ARG A 51 -9.91 7.41 7.45
N GLU A 52 -9.11 7.63 8.50
CA GLU A 52 -8.65 6.59 9.42
C GLU A 52 -7.83 5.46 8.76
N LEU A 53 -7.27 5.72 7.58
CA LEU A 53 -6.35 4.84 6.86
C LEU A 53 -4.93 5.03 7.42
N TYR A 54 -4.76 4.64 8.69
CA TYR A 54 -3.55 4.96 9.44
C TYR A 54 -2.31 4.20 8.95
N CYS A 55 -2.46 3.02 8.36
CA CYS A 55 -1.31 2.30 7.81
C CYS A 55 -0.71 3.11 6.65
N GLU A 56 -1.57 3.55 5.73
CA GLU A 56 -1.23 4.33 4.55
C GLU A 56 -0.67 5.71 4.94
N ALA A 57 -1.26 6.34 5.96
CA ALA A 57 -0.74 7.57 6.53
C ALA A 57 0.67 7.39 7.13
N GLY A 58 0.90 6.30 7.86
CA GLY A 58 2.21 5.94 8.41
C GLY A 58 3.25 5.73 7.31
N GLN A 59 2.87 5.08 6.21
CA GLN A 59 3.77 4.84 5.08
C GLN A 59 4.14 6.13 4.34
N CYS A 60 3.18 7.04 4.13
CA CYS A 60 3.49 8.37 3.59
C CYS A 60 4.49 9.13 4.49
N MET A 61 4.36 9.00 5.81
CA MET A 61 5.33 9.59 6.75
C MET A 61 6.68 8.88 6.75
N LEU A 62 6.71 7.56 6.53
CA LEU A 62 7.94 6.79 6.39
C LEU A 62 8.71 7.24 5.15
N HIS A 63 8.04 7.38 4.00
CA HIS A 63 8.61 7.95 2.77
C HIS A 63 9.12 9.38 3.00
N ALA A 64 8.35 10.22 3.70
CA ALA A 64 8.80 11.56 4.05
C ALA A 64 10.09 11.55 4.91
N ALA A 65 10.18 10.63 5.87
CA ALA A 65 11.36 10.47 6.72
C ALA A 65 12.57 9.95 5.94
N ALA A 66 12.38 8.97 5.06
CA ALA A 66 13.44 8.43 4.22
C ALA A 66 13.97 9.47 3.23
N LEU A 67 13.07 10.24 2.61
CA LEU A 67 13.44 11.40 1.79
C LEU A 67 14.26 12.39 2.61
N ALA A 68 13.79 12.79 3.80
CA ALA A 68 14.57 13.70 4.64
C ALA A 68 15.95 13.14 4.99
N ALA A 69 16.04 11.85 5.31
CA ALA A 69 17.30 11.18 5.61
C ALA A 69 18.26 11.17 4.41
N GLU A 70 17.76 10.90 3.20
CA GLU A 70 18.55 10.90 1.96
C GLU A 70 19.25 12.24 1.73
N TYR A 71 18.51 13.35 1.84
CA TYR A 71 19.06 14.69 1.62
C TYR A 71 19.91 15.18 2.79
N ILE A 72 19.59 14.79 4.03
CA ILE A 72 20.48 15.07 5.17
C ILE A 72 21.83 14.34 4.96
N ALA A 73 21.84 13.09 4.49
CA ALA A 73 23.07 12.34 4.24
C ALA A 73 23.96 12.96 3.15
N MET A 74 23.41 13.81 2.27
CA MET A 74 24.20 14.59 1.30
C MET A 74 24.85 15.84 1.88
N THR A 75 24.26 16.40 2.96
CA THR A 75 24.69 17.68 3.54
C THR A 75 25.55 17.51 4.78
N THR A 76 25.40 16.41 5.51
CA THR A 76 26.22 16.09 6.69
C THR A 76 26.90 14.73 6.56
N SER A 77 28.06 14.62 7.20
CA SER A 77 28.82 13.37 7.35
C SER A 77 28.81 12.85 8.81
N ASP A 78 27.87 13.36 9.60
CA ASP A 78 27.67 12.98 10.98
C ASP A 78 27.34 11.49 11.11
N GLY A 79 28.21 10.72 11.76
CA GLY A 79 28.07 9.26 11.89
C GLY A 79 26.87 8.78 12.71
N TYR A 80 26.15 9.67 13.37
CA TYR A 80 24.90 9.37 14.10
C TYR A 80 23.64 9.57 13.25
N MET A 81 23.77 10.14 12.04
CA MET A 81 22.65 10.30 11.10
C MET A 81 22.49 9.04 10.23
N PRO A 82 21.26 8.72 9.77
CA PRO A 82 21.05 7.65 8.81
C PRO A 82 21.79 7.92 7.49
N ARG A 83 22.17 6.84 6.81
CA ARG A 83 22.90 6.85 5.52
C ARG A 83 22.03 7.21 4.32
N GLY A 84 20.74 7.51 4.54
CA GLY A 84 19.74 7.80 3.52
C GLY A 84 18.56 6.83 3.55
N ALA A 85 17.85 6.74 2.43
CA ALA A 85 16.68 5.88 2.28
C ALA A 85 16.98 4.39 2.48
N VAL A 86 18.23 3.97 2.23
CA VAL A 86 18.71 2.58 2.40
C VAL A 86 18.53 2.06 3.84
N ASP A 87 18.65 2.92 4.85
CA ASP A 87 18.48 2.50 6.25
C ASP A 87 17.01 2.17 6.59
N PHE A 88 16.07 2.52 5.71
CA PHE A 88 14.64 2.26 5.87
C PHE A 88 14.16 1.01 5.09
N GLU A 89 14.98 0.44 4.21
CA GLU A 89 14.57 -0.64 3.27
C GLU A 89 14.01 -1.87 4.01
N HIS A 90 14.62 -2.22 5.15
CA HIS A 90 14.17 -3.34 5.97
C HIS A 90 12.73 -3.14 6.52
N ILE A 91 12.27 -1.89 6.65
CA ILE A 91 10.92 -1.52 7.09
C ILE A 91 9.93 -1.60 5.92
N SER A 92 10.30 -1.06 4.75
CA SER A 92 9.49 -1.06 3.54
C SER A 92 10.35 -1.11 2.28
N ASP A 93 10.07 -2.08 1.41
CA ASP A 93 10.81 -2.24 0.14
C ASP A 93 10.56 -1.07 -0.83
N ASN A 94 9.43 -0.36 -0.68
CA ASN A 94 9.05 0.76 -1.54
C ASN A 94 9.87 2.02 -1.25
N ILE A 95 10.58 2.06 -0.12
CA ILE A 95 11.26 3.28 0.34
C ILE A 95 12.40 3.71 -0.57
N LEU A 96 12.96 2.75 -1.33
CA LEU A 96 14.04 3.01 -2.26
C LEU A 96 13.62 3.95 -3.39
N GLU A 97 12.33 4.17 -3.60
CA GLU A 97 11.81 5.22 -4.50
C GLU A 97 12.23 6.64 -4.11
N GLU A 98 12.60 6.86 -2.83
CA GLU A 98 13.08 8.16 -2.34
C GLU A 98 14.60 8.30 -2.40
N SER A 99 15.32 7.26 -2.85
CA SER A 99 16.76 7.33 -3.05
C SER A 99 17.07 8.32 -4.17
N ALA A 100 18.05 9.19 -3.98
CA ALA A 100 18.42 10.11 -5.03
C ALA A 100 19.17 9.38 -6.15
N VAL A 101 18.79 9.66 -7.40
CA VAL A 101 19.44 9.08 -8.58
C VAL A 101 20.62 9.97 -9.00
N SER A 102 21.78 9.37 -9.27
CA SER A 102 23.06 10.09 -9.46
C SER A 102 23.09 11.09 -10.62
N ASP A 103 22.19 10.98 -11.58
CA ASP A 103 22.21 11.81 -12.80
C ASP A 103 21.54 13.17 -12.59
N ASP A 104 20.69 13.30 -11.57
CA ASP A 104 20.13 14.58 -11.10
C ASP A 104 20.89 15.00 -9.84
N VAL A 105 22.12 15.52 -10.02
CA VAL A 105 22.92 16.08 -8.92
C VAL A 105 22.21 17.32 -8.40
N LEU A 106 21.28 17.11 -7.47
CA LEU A 106 20.69 18.16 -6.66
C LEU A 106 21.81 18.68 -5.78
N ASN A 107 22.30 19.86 -6.11
CA ASN A 107 23.22 20.56 -5.24
C ASN A 107 22.39 21.16 -4.09
N PRO A 108 22.55 20.69 -2.84
CA PRO A 108 21.82 21.25 -1.70
C PRO A 108 22.13 22.73 -1.45
N ASP A 109 23.18 23.29 -2.08
CA ASP A 109 23.52 24.70 -2.02
C ASP A 109 22.67 25.59 -2.96
N VAL A 110 21.74 25.02 -3.73
CA VAL A 110 20.84 25.77 -4.62
C VAL A 110 19.66 26.32 -3.82
N GLU A 111 19.45 27.64 -3.88
CA GLU A 111 18.30 28.33 -3.27
C GLU A 111 16.97 27.71 -3.73
N GLY A 112 16.07 27.42 -2.79
CA GLY A 112 14.80 26.72 -3.03
C GLY A 112 14.86 25.19 -2.97
N ILE A 113 15.99 24.58 -2.57
CA ILE A 113 16.16 23.14 -2.35
C ILE A 113 16.49 22.87 -0.88
N CYS A 114 15.78 21.92 -0.26
CA CYS A 114 15.91 21.50 1.14
C CYS A 114 15.67 22.61 2.19
N GLU A 115 14.79 23.57 1.90
CA GLU A 115 14.49 24.69 2.81
C GLU A 115 13.51 24.33 3.93
N SER A 116 12.77 23.23 3.78
CA SER A 116 11.83 22.76 4.79
C SER A 116 12.54 22.42 6.10
N ARG A 117 11.91 22.80 7.23
CA ARG A 117 12.34 22.46 8.60
C ARG A 117 12.54 20.95 8.85
N HIS A 118 12.00 20.12 7.97
CA HIS A 118 12.07 18.67 8.04
C HIS A 118 13.42 18.10 7.57
N PHE A 119 14.21 18.84 6.78
CA PHE A 119 15.57 18.47 6.36
C PHE A 119 16.61 18.80 7.43
N THR A 120 16.31 18.45 8.67
CA THR A 120 17.20 18.60 9.82
C THR A 120 17.08 17.36 10.70
N ALA A 121 18.06 17.09 11.56
CA ALA A 121 17.98 15.97 12.51
C ALA A 121 16.72 16.06 13.40
N ALA A 122 16.36 17.26 13.87
CA ALA A 122 15.11 17.50 14.61
C ALA A 122 13.85 17.24 13.76
N GLY A 123 13.88 17.68 12.50
CA GLY A 123 12.84 17.43 11.51
C GLY A 123 12.60 15.94 11.25
N LEU A 124 13.68 15.18 11.07
CA LEU A 124 13.66 13.74 10.85
C LEU A 124 13.07 13.00 12.06
N VAL A 125 13.52 13.34 13.28
CA VAL A 125 12.95 12.77 14.52
C VAL A 125 11.44 13.02 14.57
N SER A 126 10.98 14.23 14.23
CA SER A 126 9.55 14.55 14.21
C SER A 126 8.77 13.74 13.17
N LEU A 127 9.33 13.49 11.99
CA LEU A 127 8.69 12.67 10.96
C LEU A 127 8.55 11.21 11.40
N VAL A 128 9.62 10.63 11.96
CA VAL A 128 9.65 9.24 12.44
C VAL A 128 8.71 9.02 13.62
N GLU A 129 8.65 9.95 14.58
CA GLU A 129 7.71 9.85 15.70
C GLU A 129 6.24 9.89 15.25
N LYS A 130 5.94 10.71 14.24
CA LYS A 130 4.60 10.79 13.66
C LYS A 130 4.28 9.56 12.80
N CYS A 131 5.26 9.00 12.08
CA CYS A 131 5.16 7.69 11.43
C CYS A 131 4.79 6.60 12.44
N ALA A 132 5.55 6.49 13.55
CA ALA A 132 5.29 5.52 14.61
C ALA A 132 3.90 5.71 15.25
N ALA A 133 3.44 6.95 15.45
CA ALA A 133 2.10 7.22 15.95
C ALA A 133 0.99 6.72 15.02
N PHE A 134 1.19 6.78 13.70
CA PHE A 134 0.25 6.21 12.73
C PHE A 134 0.29 4.69 12.70
N PHE A 135 1.47 4.08 12.73
CA PHE A 135 1.59 2.61 12.83
C PHE A 135 0.99 2.04 14.11
N GLU A 136 1.14 2.76 15.23
CA GLU A 136 0.49 2.39 16.49
C GLU A 136 -1.04 2.40 16.36
N LYS A 137 -1.62 3.43 15.72
CA LYS A 137 -3.06 3.49 15.42
C LYS A 137 -3.52 2.43 14.42
N ALA A 138 -2.65 2.05 13.49
CA ALA A 138 -2.88 0.98 12.52
C ALA A 138 -2.63 -0.42 13.07
N HIS A 139 -2.26 -0.54 14.35
CA HIS A 139 -1.92 -1.80 15.01
C HIS A 139 -0.72 -2.55 14.38
N MET A 140 0.19 -1.82 13.72
CA MET A 140 1.43 -2.35 13.11
C MET A 140 2.57 -2.38 14.14
N TYR A 141 2.35 -3.09 15.25
CA TYR A 141 3.21 -3.03 16.43
C TYR A 141 4.61 -3.61 16.20
N GLU A 142 4.73 -4.62 15.34
CA GLU A 142 5.98 -5.27 14.96
C GLU A 142 6.97 -4.29 14.31
N MET A 143 6.47 -3.25 13.65
CA MET A 143 7.29 -2.25 12.96
C MET A 143 7.90 -1.22 13.92
N MET A 144 7.37 -1.10 15.13
CA MET A 144 7.72 -0.01 16.05
C MET A 144 9.20 0.02 16.44
N PRO A 145 9.85 -1.12 16.78
CA PRO A 145 11.28 -1.13 17.09
C PRO A 145 12.14 -0.62 15.93
N ASP A 146 11.90 -1.14 14.72
CA ASP A 146 12.66 -0.80 13.52
C ASP A 146 12.50 0.67 13.14
N VAL A 147 11.27 1.19 13.24
CA VAL A 147 10.98 2.61 12.96
C VAL A 147 11.71 3.54 13.93
N PHE A 148 11.70 3.24 15.23
CA PHE A 148 12.40 4.07 16.21
C PHE A 148 13.92 3.90 16.17
N HIS A 149 14.42 2.75 15.71
CA HIS A 149 15.85 2.50 15.57
C HIS A 149 16.54 3.53 14.65
N ILE A 150 15.83 4.03 13.64
CA ILE A 150 16.33 5.07 12.72
C ILE A 150 16.80 6.33 13.47
N VAL A 151 16.08 6.74 14.52
CA VAL A 151 16.29 8.02 15.20
C VAL A 151 16.94 7.86 16.57
N GLU A 152 17.07 6.64 17.05
CA GLU A 152 17.72 6.34 18.32
C GLU A 152 19.16 6.92 18.41
N PRO A 153 20.04 6.77 17.40
CA PRO A 153 21.40 7.31 17.47
C PRO A 153 21.42 8.84 17.62
N ILE A 154 20.50 9.54 16.95
CA ILE A 154 20.35 10.99 17.02
C ILE A 154 19.98 11.42 18.45
N ILE A 155 18.99 10.76 19.04
CA ILE A 155 18.49 11.09 20.38
C ILE A 155 19.57 10.79 21.45
N ARG A 156 20.36 9.73 21.26
CA ARG A 156 21.51 9.41 22.11
C ARG A 156 22.58 10.48 22.04
N GLU A 157 22.90 10.99 20.85
CA GLU A 157 23.87 12.07 20.68
C GLU A 157 23.43 13.36 21.39
N TRP A 158 22.12 13.68 21.31
CA TRP A 158 21.54 14.81 22.04
C TRP A 158 21.48 14.59 23.56
N ARG A 159 21.78 13.39 24.06
CA ARG A 159 21.69 12.99 25.47
C ARG A 159 20.28 13.21 26.06
N ASP A 160 19.25 13.14 25.22
CA ASP A 160 17.85 13.25 25.63
C ASP A 160 17.31 11.88 26.09
N TYR A 161 17.84 11.42 27.23
CA TYR A 161 17.47 10.14 27.82
C TYR A 161 16.01 10.07 28.27
N ARG A 162 15.38 11.23 28.50
CA ARG A 162 13.94 11.29 28.83
C ARG A 162 13.12 10.89 27.61
N ARG A 163 13.41 11.47 26.45
CA ARG A 163 12.74 11.10 25.19
C ARG A 163 13.01 9.64 24.82
N LEU A 164 14.25 9.18 24.99
CA LEU A 164 14.60 7.78 24.77
C LEU A 164 13.79 6.83 25.67
N SER A 165 13.64 7.16 26.96
CA SER A 165 12.79 6.40 27.88
C SER A 165 11.33 6.36 27.43
N THR A 166 10.79 7.46 26.91
CA THR A 166 9.42 7.50 26.37
C THR A 166 9.28 6.61 25.13
N ILE A 167 10.25 6.62 24.22
CA ILE A 167 10.27 5.76 23.03
C ILE A 167 10.26 4.28 23.44
N TYR A 168 11.16 3.88 24.34
CA TYR A 168 11.22 2.50 24.82
C TYR A 168 9.95 2.05 25.55
N ALA A 169 9.34 2.94 26.33
CA ALA A 169 8.05 2.67 26.97
C ALA A 169 6.94 2.43 25.92
N ARG A 170 6.87 3.25 24.87
CA ARG A 170 5.91 3.07 23.77
C ARG A 170 6.15 1.78 22.99
N ILE A 171 7.41 1.43 22.71
CA ILE A 171 7.76 0.15 22.09
C ILE A 171 7.29 -1.02 22.98
N SER A 172 7.60 -0.97 24.27
CA SER A 172 7.19 -2.01 25.22
C SER A 172 5.67 -2.17 25.27
N GLU A 173 4.92 -1.06 25.26
CA GLU A 173 3.47 -1.09 25.25
C GLU A 173 2.93 -1.67 23.94
N ALA A 174 3.44 -1.21 22.79
CA ALA A 174 3.04 -1.71 21.47
C ALA A 174 3.28 -3.22 21.32
N LEU A 175 4.49 -3.69 21.67
CA LEU A 175 4.82 -5.11 21.61
C LEU A 175 3.99 -5.94 22.61
N GLY A 176 3.66 -5.37 23.77
CA GLY A 176 2.76 -6.01 24.75
C GLY A 176 1.32 -6.19 24.25
N ARG A 177 0.90 -5.49 23.18
CA ARG A 177 -0.42 -5.66 22.54
C ARG A 177 -0.44 -6.77 21.48
N ILE A 178 0.70 -7.34 21.13
CA ILE A 178 0.77 -8.49 20.22
C ILE A 178 0.33 -9.72 21.01
N GLU A 179 -0.87 -10.24 20.73
CA GLU A 179 -1.31 -11.50 21.30
C GLU A 179 -0.36 -12.64 20.85
N PRO A 180 -0.02 -13.62 21.72
CA PRO A 180 0.87 -14.71 21.34
C PRO A 180 0.32 -15.44 20.10
N SER A 181 1.02 -15.32 18.98
CA SER A 181 0.69 -16.08 17.78
C SER A 181 1.26 -17.49 17.91
N LEU A 182 0.39 -18.50 17.93
CA LEU A 182 0.85 -19.86 17.65
C LEU A 182 1.38 -19.88 16.22
N PRO A 183 2.53 -20.53 15.94
CA PRO A 183 3.02 -20.70 14.57
C PRO A 183 1.91 -21.36 13.74
N ILE A 184 1.66 -20.85 12.54
CA ILE A 184 0.70 -21.47 11.64
C ILE A 184 1.27 -22.83 11.21
N VAL A 185 0.71 -23.92 11.74
CA VAL A 185 1.08 -25.29 11.37
C VAL A 185 0.32 -25.65 10.09
N ASP A 186 1.04 -25.73 8.98
CA ASP A 186 0.49 -26.12 7.67
C ASP A 186 0.25 -27.65 7.64
N ASP A 187 -0.74 -28.16 8.38
CA ASP A 187 -1.14 -29.56 8.24
C ASP A 187 -1.99 -29.75 6.97
N SER A 188 -1.58 -30.71 6.14
CA SER A 188 -1.79 -30.79 4.68
C SER A 188 -3.22 -31.01 4.14
N ALA A 189 -4.28 -30.71 4.90
CA ALA A 189 -5.67 -30.86 4.45
C ALA A 189 -6.46 -29.55 4.38
N ASP A 190 -6.09 -28.55 5.17
CA ASP A 190 -6.88 -27.32 5.28
C ASP A 190 -6.08 -26.11 4.78
N ILE A 191 -6.33 -25.74 3.52
CA ILE A 191 -6.03 -24.40 2.99
C ILE A 191 -6.82 -23.32 3.77
N TRP A 192 -7.76 -23.73 4.63
CA TRP A 192 -8.61 -22.90 5.45
C TRP A 192 -8.30 -23.08 6.94
N THR A 193 -7.18 -22.56 7.42
CA THR A 193 -7.01 -22.34 8.85
C THR A 193 -7.95 -21.21 9.29
N SER A 194 -9.08 -21.59 9.87
CA SER A 194 -9.97 -20.67 10.59
C SER A 194 -9.19 -19.99 11.73
N PRO A 195 -9.22 -18.65 11.90
CA PRO A 195 -8.41 -17.91 12.88
C PRO A 195 -8.82 -18.13 14.36
N LEU A 196 -9.64 -19.12 14.67
CA LEU A 196 -10.30 -19.28 15.96
C LEU A 196 -9.75 -20.56 16.60
N MET A 197 -8.94 -20.51 17.66
CA MET A 197 -9.30 -19.90 18.95
C MET A 197 -8.15 -19.24 19.74
N ASN A 198 -6.91 -19.19 19.22
CA ASN A 198 -5.73 -18.70 19.95
C ASN A 198 -4.79 -17.85 19.06
N ALA A 199 -5.30 -17.19 18.01
CA ALA A 199 -4.52 -16.40 17.07
C ALA A 199 -4.82 -14.90 17.23
N ASP A 200 -3.82 -14.08 16.89
CA ASP A 200 -3.88 -12.63 16.82
C ASP A 200 -5.17 -12.13 16.15
N LYS A 201 -6.00 -11.39 16.90
CA LYS A 201 -7.29 -10.89 16.44
C LYS A 201 -7.19 -9.67 15.51
N ARG A 202 -6.00 -9.11 15.32
CA ARG A 202 -5.80 -8.01 14.38
C ARG A 202 -6.12 -8.48 12.97
N CYS A 203 -6.71 -7.61 12.18
CA CYS A 203 -6.95 -7.84 10.76
C CYS A 203 -6.46 -6.58 10.03
N PHE A 204 -5.62 -6.77 9.00
CA PHE A 204 -4.88 -5.67 8.37
C PHE A 204 -5.50 -5.16 7.07
N GLY A 205 -6.54 -5.84 6.58
CA GLY A 205 -7.33 -5.42 5.42
C GLY A 205 -7.96 -6.60 4.67
N THR A 206 -8.76 -6.28 3.66
CA THR A 206 -9.25 -7.24 2.66
C THR A 206 -8.87 -6.73 1.27
N PHE A 207 -8.56 -7.64 0.34
CA PHE A 207 -8.04 -7.25 -0.98
C PHE A 207 -9.02 -7.62 -2.10
N PHE A 208 -9.13 -6.72 -3.08
CA PHE A 208 -9.96 -6.91 -4.26
C PHE A 208 -9.21 -6.50 -5.51
N ARG A 209 -9.25 -7.30 -6.57
CA ARG A 209 -8.91 -6.83 -7.91
C ARG A 209 -10.09 -6.02 -8.44
N VAL A 210 -9.84 -4.81 -8.92
CA VAL A 210 -10.82 -3.96 -9.62
C VAL A 210 -10.27 -3.65 -11.01
N GLY A 211 -10.91 -4.19 -12.03
CA GLY A 211 -10.63 -3.92 -13.43
C GLY A 211 -11.63 -2.93 -14.02
N PHE A 212 -11.12 -1.96 -14.78
CA PHE A 212 -11.90 -0.92 -15.44
C PHE A 212 -11.92 -1.17 -16.94
N TYR A 213 -13.10 -1.21 -17.56
CA TYR A 213 -13.21 -1.53 -18.99
C TYR A 213 -14.27 -0.66 -19.67
N GLY A 214 -13.90 -0.01 -20.76
CA GLY A 214 -14.75 0.87 -21.56
C GLY A 214 -14.22 2.29 -21.61
N SER A 215 -14.31 2.91 -22.78
CA SER A 215 -13.67 4.21 -23.08
C SER A 215 -14.15 5.38 -22.22
N ARG A 216 -15.28 5.24 -21.51
CA ARG A 216 -15.78 6.24 -20.55
C ARG A 216 -14.88 6.43 -19.33
N PHE A 217 -14.09 5.40 -19.00
CA PHE A 217 -13.10 5.47 -17.93
C PHE A 217 -11.85 6.27 -18.31
N GLY A 218 -11.67 6.63 -19.58
CA GLY A 218 -10.52 7.41 -20.04
C GLY A 218 -9.22 6.66 -19.79
N ASP A 219 -8.31 7.25 -19.01
CA ASP A 219 -7.01 6.67 -18.68
C ASP A 219 -7.10 5.35 -17.90
N LEU A 220 -8.24 5.07 -17.27
CA LEU A 220 -8.48 3.82 -16.56
C LEU A 220 -8.94 2.68 -17.49
N ASP A 221 -9.28 2.94 -18.76
CA ASP A 221 -9.80 1.91 -19.66
C ASP A 221 -8.78 0.79 -19.91
N GLY A 222 -9.06 -0.38 -19.36
CA GLY A 222 -8.27 -1.58 -19.49
C GLY A 222 -7.29 -1.83 -18.36
N GLU A 223 -7.24 -0.95 -17.37
CA GLU A 223 -6.34 -1.06 -16.23
C GLU A 223 -6.98 -1.87 -15.09
N GLU A 224 -6.14 -2.61 -14.36
CA GLU A 224 -6.55 -3.42 -13.20
C GLU A 224 -5.73 -3.04 -11.97
N PHE A 225 -6.40 -2.96 -10.82
CA PHE A 225 -5.79 -2.57 -9.56
C PHE A 225 -6.11 -3.54 -8.44
N VAL A 226 -5.20 -3.63 -7.47
CA VAL A 226 -5.48 -4.26 -6.19
C VAL A 226 -5.93 -3.19 -5.22
N TYR A 227 -7.18 -3.25 -4.80
CA TYR A 227 -7.79 -2.42 -3.78
C TYR A 227 -7.61 -3.08 -2.42
N LYS A 228 -7.08 -2.32 -1.46
CA LYS A 228 -7.06 -2.69 -0.05
C LYS A 228 -8.21 -1.99 0.65
N GLU A 229 -9.15 -2.75 1.16
CA GLU A 229 -10.29 -2.28 1.93
C GLU A 229 -10.09 -2.54 3.42
N PRO A 230 -10.88 -1.88 4.29
CA PRO A 230 -10.92 -2.21 5.70
C PRO A 230 -11.12 -3.71 5.98
N PRO A 231 -10.74 -4.17 7.18
CA PRO A 231 -11.00 -5.54 7.59
C PRO A 231 -12.47 -5.92 7.44
N PHE A 232 -12.72 -7.15 6.98
CA PHE A 232 -14.05 -7.75 6.81
C PHE A 232 -14.96 -7.11 5.76
N THR A 233 -14.49 -6.14 4.96
CA THR A 233 -15.25 -5.62 3.82
C THR A 233 -15.63 -6.76 2.87
N LYS A 234 -16.90 -6.80 2.48
CA LYS A 234 -17.44 -7.87 1.62
C LYS A 234 -17.40 -7.45 0.15
N LEU A 235 -17.28 -8.43 -0.75
CA LEU A 235 -17.34 -8.19 -2.20
C LEU A 235 -18.56 -7.36 -2.61
N SER A 236 -19.73 -7.66 -2.04
CA SER A 236 -20.97 -6.92 -2.29
C SER A 236 -20.90 -5.44 -1.89
N GLU A 237 -20.17 -5.12 -0.82
CA GLU A 237 -20.05 -3.77 -0.28
C GLU A 237 -19.21 -2.88 -1.19
N ILE A 238 -17.99 -3.35 -1.54
CA ILE A 238 -17.13 -2.64 -2.51
C ILE A 238 -17.80 -2.57 -3.88
N SER A 239 -18.48 -3.63 -4.33
CA SER A 239 -19.17 -3.65 -5.62
C SER A 239 -20.26 -2.59 -5.68
N HIS A 240 -21.13 -2.56 -4.67
CA HIS A 240 -22.19 -1.56 -4.57
C HIS A 240 -21.62 -0.13 -4.46
N ARG A 241 -20.55 0.07 -3.68
CA ARG A 241 -19.91 1.38 -3.51
C ARG A 241 -19.35 1.90 -4.83
N LEU A 242 -18.59 1.09 -5.57
CA LEU A 242 -18.02 1.49 -6.85
C LEU A 242 -19.10 1.63 -7.93
N GLU A 243 -20.06 0.71 -8.00
CA GLU A 243 -21.19 0.81 -8.92
C GLU A 243 -21.98 2.11 -8.70
N SER A 244 -22.33 2.44 -7.45
CA SER A 244 -23.06 3.66 -7.12
C SER A 244 -22.26 4.90 -7.51
N PHE A 245 -20.97 4.94 -7.15
CA PHE A 245 -20.09 6.06 -7.46
C PHE A 245 -19.99 6.35 -8.97
N TYR A 246 -19.76 5.32 -9.78
CA TYR A 246 -19.65 5.49 -11.23
C TYR A 246 -21.02 5.69 -11.91
N THR A 247 -22.10 5.16 -11.33
CA THR A 247 -23.47 5.41 -11.81
C THR A 247 -23.86 6.88 -11.62
N ASP A 248 -23.54 7.46 -10.47
CA ASP A 248 -23.77 8.89 -10.20
C ASP A 248 -22.98 9.78 -11.17
N ARG A 249 -21.82 9.31 -11.63
CA ARG A 249 -20.95 10.03 -12.57
C ARG A 249 -21.37 9.91 -14.03
N PHE A 250 -21.68 8.70 -14.48
CA PHE A 250 -21.91 8.42 -15.91
C PHE A 250 -23.39 8.32 -16.29
N GLY A 251 -24.29 8.20 -15.32
CA GLY A 251 -25.72 8.03 -15.50
C GLY A 251 -26.17 6.59 -15.29
N LYS A 252 -27.47 6.44 -14.98
CA LYS A 252 -28.14 5.15 -14.84
C LYS A 252 -28.11 4.39 -16.18
N ASP A 253 -27.97 3.06 -16.10
CA ASP A 253 -27.88 2.11 -17.23
C ASP A 253 -26.58 2.14 -18.06
N VAL A 254 -25.58 2.94 -17.65
CA VAL A 254 -24.26 2.99 -18.32
C VAL A 254 -23.25 2.04 -17.69
N VAL A 255 -23.31 1.87 -16.37
CA VAL A 255 -22.34 1.08 -15.59
C VAL A 255 -22.83 -0.36 -15.42
N GLU A 256 -21.95 -1.35 -15.64
CA GLU A 256 -22.25 -2.77 -15.43
C GLU A 256 -21.13 -3.47 -14.66
N ILE A 257 -21.50 -4.30 -13.68
CA ILE A 257 -20.55 -5.15 -12.95
C ILE A 257 -20.41 -6.50 -13.66
N ILE A 258 -19.18 -6.82 -14.08
CA ILE A 258 -18.79 -8.15 -14.55
C ILE A 258 -18.66 -9.05 -13.33
N LYS A 259 -19.55 -10.04 -13.22
CA LYS A 259 -19.57 -11.01 -12.12
C LYS A 259 -18.58 -12.15 -12.30
N ASP A 260 -18.20 -12.44 -13.54
CA ASP A 260 -17.17 -13.42 -13.83
C ASP A 260 -15.79 -12.89 -13.41
N SER A 261 -14.93 -13.77 -12.93
CA SER A 261 -13.55 -13.47 -12.52
C SER A 261 -12.52 -13.77 -13.61
N ASN A 262 -12.91 -14.44 -14.70
CA ASN A 262 -12.04 -14.71 -15.84
C ASN A 262 -11.52 -13.44 -16.51
N ASN A 263 -10.47 -13.57 -17.33
CA ASN A 263 -9.96 -12.47 -18.12
C ASN A 263 -11.05 -11.90 -19.04
N VAL A 264 -11.21 -10.58 -19.01
CA VAL A 264 -12.26 -9.90 -19.75
C VAL A 264 -11.90 -9.83 -21.23
N VAL A 265 -12.76 -10.41 -22.07
CA VAL A 265 -12.63 -10.33 -23.53
C VAL A 265 -13.18 -8.99 -24.00
N ARG A 266 -12.30 -8.01 -24.25
CA ARG A 266 -12.70 -6.64 -24.60
C ARG A 266 -13.62 -6.56 -25.83
N SER A 267 -13.46 -7.46 -26.80
CA SER A 267 -14.27 -7.50 -28.01
C SER A 267 -15.74 -7.90 -27.78
N SER A 268 -16.08 -8.51 -26.64
CA SER A 268 -17.46 -8.87 -26.31
C SER A 268 -18.20 -7.77 -25.54
N LEU A 269 -17.52 -6.68 -25.17
CA LEU A 269 -18.10 -5.59 -24.40
C LEU A 269 -18.76 -4.54 -25.31
N GLN A 270 -19.83 -3.91 -24.82
CA GLN A 270 -20.49 -2.83 -25.54
C GLN A 270 -19.71 -1.51 -25.36
N ALA A 271 -19.30 -0.89 -26.47
CA ALA A 271 -18.53 0.36 -26.44
C ALA A 271 -19.27 1.54 -25.78
N SER A 272 -20.60 1.48 -25.66
CA SER A 272 -21.42 2.52 -25.01
C SER A 272 -21.43 2.44 -23.48
N LYS A 273 -21.01 1.31 -22.90
CA LYS A 273 -21.08 1.01 -21.47
C LYS A 273 -19.72 1.08 -20.77
N ALA A 274 -19.77 1.18 -19.46
CA ALA A 274 -18.62 1.19 -18.57
C ALA A 274 -18.70 -0.05 -17.67
N TYR A 275 -17.74 -0.97 -17.80
CA TYR A 275 -17.71 -2.23 -17.08
C TYR A 275 -16.69 -2.20 -15.95
N LEU A 276 -17.10 -2.67 -14.77
CA LEU A 276 -16.21 -2.91 -13.64
C LEU A 276 -16.16 -4.40 -13.36
N GLN A 277 -14.96 -4.96 -13.23
CA GLN A 277 -14.77 -6.33 -12.77
C GLN A 277 -14.16 -6.31 -11.37
N ILE A 278 -14.86 -6.87 -10.39
CA ILE A 278 -14.40 -6.86 -9.00
C ILE A 278 -14.27 -8.30 -8.52
N THR A 279 -13.09 -8.67 -8.03
CA THR A 279 -12.78 -10.05 -7.62
C THR A 279 -12.05 -10.03 -6.29
N TYR A 280 -12.51 -10.83 -5.32
CA TYR A 280 -11.81 -11.00 -4.04
C TYR A 280 -10.42 -11.64 -4.24
N LEU A 281 -9.45 -11.17 -3.47
CA LEU A 281 -8.07 -11.63 -3.52
C LEU A 281 -7.58 -12.09 -2.14
N GLU A 282 -6.74 -13.11 -2.15
CA GLU A 282 -5.96 -13.56 -0.99
C GLU A 282 -4.47 -13.36 -1.24
N PRO A 283 -3.66 -13.03 -0.22
CA PRO A 283 -2.21 -13.06 -0.36
C PRO A 283 -1.68 -14.40 -0.86
N TYR A 284 -0.78 -14.34 -1.83
CA TYR A 284 -0.12 -15.50 -2.38
C TYR A 284 1.34 -15.56 -1.96
N PHE A 285 1.71 -16.68 -1.35
CA PHE A 285 3.07 -17.00 -0.96
C PHE A 285 3.47 -18.37 -1.49
N GLU A 286 4.68 -18.46 -2.05
CA GLU A 286 5.32 -19.72 -2.36
C GLU A 286 5.67 -20.50 -1.08
N LYS A 287 5.89 -21.81 -1.22
CA LYS A 287 6.20 -22.68 -0.07
C LYS A 287 7.39 -22.19 0.76
N TRP A 288 8.42 -21.62 0.12
CA TRP A 288 9.59 -21.09 0.84
C TRP A 288 9.32 -19.75 1.54
N GLU A 289 8.46 -18.90 0.98
CA GLU A 289 8.05 -17.64 1.62
C GLU A 289 7.21 -17.90 2.85
N ARG A 290 6.27 -18.86 2.79
CA ARG A 290 5.43 -19.26 3.93
C ARG A 290 6.26 -19.75 5.12
N ARG A 291 7.37 -20.45 4.86
CA ARG A 291 8.32 -20.89 5.90
C ARG A 291 9.07 -19.74 6.55
N ARG A 292 9.31 -18.65 5.82
CA ARG A 292 9.97 -17.43 6.34
C ARG A 292 9.01 -16.43 6.97
N ARG A 293 7.70 -16.63 6.79
CA ARG A 293 6.62 -15.79 7.33
C ARG A 293 5.74 -16.62 8.27
N PRO A 294 6.26 -17.03 9.44
CA PRO A 294 5.54 -17.88 10.39
C PRO A 294 4.34 -17.21 11.06
N THR A 295 4.35 -15.88 11.19
CA THR A 295 3.30 -15.13 11.90
C THR A 295 2.21 -14.62 10.96
N TYR A 296 1.05 -14.29 11.53
CA TYR A 296 -0.04 -13.65 10.78
C TYR A 296 0.40 -12.28 10.23
N PHE A 297 1.05 -11.46 11.05
CA PHE A 297 1.60 -10.16 10.63
C PHE A 297 2.53 -10.28 9.42
N GLU A 298 3.49 -11.19 9.43
CA GLU A 298 4.41 -11.37 8.30
C GLU A 298 3.72 -11.89 7.04
N ARG A 299 2.56 -12.55 7.17
CA ARG A 299 1.70 -12.94 6.04
C ARG A 299 0.72 -11.83 5.62
N CYS A 300 0.75 -10.70 6.32
CA CYS A 300 -0.07 -9.50 6.14
C CYS A 300 0.79 -8.22 6.01
N HIS A 301 2.08 -8.35 5.67
CA HIS A 301 3.01 -7.22 5.52
C HIS A 301 4.02 -7.54 4.42
N LYS A 302 4.41 -6.58 3.58
CA LYS A 302 5.33 -6.83 2.45
C LYS A 302 4.82 -7.88 1.47
N ILE A 303 3.54 -7.81 1.09
CA ILE A 303 2.92 -8.72 0.12
C ILE A 303 2.98 -8.13 -1.28
N LYS A 304 3.45 -8.94 -2.23
CA LYS A 304 3.61 -8.53 -3.64
C LYS A 304 2.72 -9.32 -4.62
N ARG A 305 2.10 -10.39 -4.14
CA ARG A 305 1.37 -11.33 -4.99
C ARG A 305 0.06 -11.70 -4.35
N TYR A 306 -0.97 -11.73 -5.19
CA TYR A 306 -2.32 -12.04 -4.79
C TYR A 306 -2.92 -13.15 -5.67
N PHE A 307 -3.83 -13.90 -5.08
CA PHE A 307 -4.51 -15.02 -5.67
C PHE A 307 -6.01 -14.75 -5.73
N GLY A 308 -6.59 -14.80 -6.93
CA GLY A 308 -8.04 -14.81 -7.13
C GLY A 308 -8.53 -16.23 -7.39
N CYS A 309 -9.57 -16.67 -6.69
CA CYS A 309 -10.15 -17.98 -6.92
C CYS A 309 -11.20 -17.89 -8.04
N VAL A 310 -10.86 -18.41 -9.23
CA VAL A 310 -11.83 -18.63 -10.30
C VAL A 310 -12.57 -19.93 -10.00
N VAL A 311 -13.84 -19.84 -9.61
CA VAL A 311 -14.71 -21.02 -9.52
C VAL A 311 -15.25 -21.31 -10.90
N LEU A 312 -14.63 -22.24 -11.64
CA LEU A 312 -15.28 -22.84 -12.81
C LEU A 312 -16.26 -23.91 -12.33
N GLU A 313 -17.56 -23.69 -12.55
CA GLU A 313 -18.51 -24.80 -12.60
C GLU A 313 -18.33 -25.52 -13.94
N ILE A 314 -17.63 -26.65 -13.93
CA ILE A 314 -17.62 -27.56 -15.08
C ILE A 314 -18.95 -28.32 -15.05
N THR A 315 -19.90 -27.91 -15.89
CA THR A 315 -21.08 -28.73 -16.19
C THR A 315 -20.62 -29.92 -17.03
N ILE A 316 -20.39 -31.07 -16.39
CA ILE A 316 -20.06 -32.31 -17.09
C ILE A 316 -21.31 -32.76 -17.87
N HIS A 317 -21.41 -32.37 -19.14
CA HIS A 317 -22.34 -33.01 -20.05
C HIS A 317 -21.78 -34.40 -20.42
N HIS A 318 -22.41 -35.42 -19.86
CA HIS A 318 -22.23 -36.86 -20.13
C HIS A 318 -21.00 -37.55 -19.51
N CYS A 319 -21.15 -38.00 -18.26
CA CYS A 319 -20.94 -39.40 -17.86
C CYS A 319 -21.43 -39.64 -16.41
N SER A 320 -21.91 -40.85 -16.14
CA SER A 320 -22.58 -41.33 -14.91
C SER A 320 -21.85 -41.06 -13.57
N PRO A 321 -22.54 -41.17 -12.41
CA PRO A 321 -22.21 -40.42 -11.20
C PRO A 321 -21.18 -41.13 -10.33
N THR A 322 -19.92 -40.70 -10.38
CA THR A 322 -18.97 -40.91 -9.27
C THR A 322 -17.96 -39.76 -9.24
N ALA A 323 -17.89 -39.07 -8.11
CA ALA A 323 -16.94 -38.01 -7.74
C ALA A 323 -16.79 -36.83 -8.72
N GLY A 324 -17.51 -35.74 -8.44
CA GLY A 324 -17.28 -34.44 -9.09
C GLY A 324 -15.86 -33.95 -8.84
N SER A 325 -15.02 -33.96 -9.86
CA SER A 325 -13.71 -33.32 -9.85
C SER A 325 -13.89 -31.82 -10.07
N ARG A 326 -13.80 -31.03 -8.99
CA ARG A 326 -13.65 -29.57 -9.09
C ARG A 326 -12.22 -29.27 -9.52
N ILE A 327 -12.02 -28.81 -10.76
CA ILE A 327 -10.76 -28.18 -11.17
C ILE A 327 -10.91 -26.69 -10.88
N ARG A 328 -10.11 -26.14 -9.97
CA ARG A 328 -10.00 -24.70 -9.75
C ARG A 328 -8.83 -24.18 -10.58
N PRO A 329 -9.04 -23.59 -11.76
CA PRO A 329 -7.94 -22.90 -12.45
C PRO A 329 -7.48 -21.71 -11.61
N HIS A 330 -6.19 -21.45 -11.65
CA HIS A 330 -5.54 -20.43 -10.83
C HIS A 330 -5.24 -19.20 -11.69
N SER A 331 -5.81 -18.04 -11.35
CA SER A 331 -5.36 -16.74 -11.87
C SER A 331 -4.49 -16.06 -10.81
N MET A 332 -3.19 -15.95 -11.08
CA MET A 332 -2.29 -15.14 -10.26
C MET A 332 -2.34 -13.70 -10.74
N CYS A 333 -2.63 -12.78 -9.81
CA CYS A 333 -2.41 -11.36 -10.02
C CYS A 333 -1.08 -11.00 -9.35
N ALA A 334 -0.06 -10.76 -10.17
CA ALA A 334 1.17 -10.15 -9.71
C ALA A 334 1.05 -8.64 -9.88
N LEU A 335 1.54 -7.88 -8.91
CA LEU A 335 1.78 -6.46 -9.12
C LEU A 335 2.93 -6.35 -10.12
N GLN A 336 2.64 -6.04 -11.37
CA GLN A 336 3.69 -5.74 -12.33
C GLN A 336 4.20 -4.33 -12.05
N GLN A 337 5.49 -4.20 -11.69
CA GLN A 337 6.24 -2.99 -11.93
C GLN A 337 6.48 -2.88 -13.45
N SER A 338 5.46 -2.51 -14.22
CA SER A 338 5.65 -2.23 -15.64
C SER A 338 6.26 -0.85 -15.79
N GLY A 339 7.40 -0.76 -16.48
CA GLY A 339 8.06 0.49 -16.87
C GLY A 339 7.29 1.27 -17.96
N GLY A 340 5.96 1.31 -17.87
CA GLY A 340 5.07 1.98 -18.82
C GLY A 340 4.04 2.81 -18.07
N TYR A 341 3.94 4.08 -18.45
CA TYR A 341 2.96 5.05 -17.97
C TYR A 341 1.55 4.45 -17.89
N GLY A 342 1.00 4.31 -16.67
CA GLY A 342 -0.38 3.83 -16.52
C GLY A 342 -0.81 3.23 -15.19
N SER A 343 0.02 3.17 -14.13
CA SER A 343 -0.39 2.54 -12.85
C SER A 343 -0.93 3.54 -11.82
N PRO A 344 -2.22 3.48 -11.48
CA PRO A 344 -2.74 4.04 -10.25
C PRO A 344 -2.20 3.46 -8.93
N VAL A 345 -2.01 4.36 -7.98
CA VAL A 345 -1.11 4.26 -6.82
C VAL A 345 -1.58 3.41 -5.67
N ILE A 346 -2.84 2.97 -5.65
CA ILE A 346 -3.26 1.89 -4.75
C ILE A 346 -2.31 0.67 -4.93
N VAL A 347 -1.68 0.56 -6.10
CA VAL A 347 -0.81 -0.56 -6.50
C VAL A 347 0.69 -0.31 -6.31
N LEU A 348 1.19 0.92 -6.08
CA LEU A 348 2.65 1.16 -6.00
C LEU A 348 3.13 1.77 -4.67
N LEU A 349 2.40 2.71 -4.06
CA LEU A 349 2.68 3.08 -2.66
C LEU A 349 2.25 1.96 -1.71
N PHE A 350 1.20 1.22 -2.05
CA PHE A 350 0.43 0.41 -1.10
C PHE A 350 0.42 -1.09 -1.38
N ALA A 351 1.09 -1.55 -2.44
CA ALA A 351 1.14 -2.98 -2.76
C ALA A 351 2.46 -3.65 -2.34
N SER A 352 3.03 -3.16 -1.25
CA SER A 352 3.93 -3.94 -0.40
C SER A 352 3.55 -3.77 1.08
N LEU A 353 2.34 -3.29 1.39
CA LEU A 353 1.97 -2.84 2.73
C LEU A 353 0.51 -3.17 3.08
N ALA A 354 0.19 -4.44 2.91
CA ALA A 354 -0.51 -5.29 3.88
C ALA A 354 -0.35 -6.74 3.40
#